data_AF-A0A7V8W8Y2-F1
#
_entry.id   AF-A0A7V8W8Y2-F1
#
_cell.length_a   1.000
_cell.length_b   1.000
_cell.length_c   1.000
_cell.angle_alpha   90.00
_cell.angle_beta   90.00
_cell.angle_gamma   90.00
#
_symmetry.space_group_name_H-M   'P 1'
#
loop_
_entity.id
_entity.type
_entity.pdbx_description
1 polymer ?
#
loop_
_entity_poly.entity_id
_entity_poly.type
_entity_poly.pdbx_seq_one_letter_code
_entity_poly.pdbx_strand_id
1 'polypeptide(L)'
;MTERQLQEIGRYRESSAFSADERLALDLAVEMSKTPVDVPAELLARVRARFSEAELVELGAAIAWEGYRARFNRVFGVSAVGFSEGAACALAER
;
A
#
# COMPACT_ATOMS: atom_id res chain seq x y z
N MET A 1 -7.00 -8.95 4.65
CA MET A 1 -7.74 -7.69 4.66
C MET A 1 -9.21 -7.96 4.91
N THR A 2 -9.81 -7.30 5.89
CA THR A 2 -11.26 -7.37 6.12
C THR A 2 -12.00 -6.38 5.23
N GLU A 3 -13.31 -6.55 5.05
CA GLU A 3 -14.13 -5.60 4.29
C GLU A 3 -14.09 -4.19 4.86
N ARG A 4 -14.10 -4.06 6.20
CA ARG A 4 -13.91 -2.77 6.88
C ARG A 4 -12.56 -2.14 6.53
N GLN A 5 -11.47 -2.91 6.57
CA GLN A 5 -10.16 -2.37 6.18
C GLN A 5 -10.13 -1.94 4.72
N LEU A 6 -10.78 -2.68 3.81
CA LEU A 6 -10.87 -2.27 2.40
C LEU A 6 -11.62 -0.94 2.25
N GLN A 7 -12.77 -0.78 2.91
CA GLN A 7 -13.55 0.45 2.87
C GLN A 7 -12.82 1.65 3.49
N GLU A 8 -11.95 1.41 4.48
CA GLU A 8 -11.26 2.46 5.24
C GLU A 8 -9.83 2.71 4.76
N ILE A 9 -9.33 1.99 3.74
CA ILE A 9 -7.92 2.04 3.33
C ILE A 9 -7.46 3.42 2.87
N GLY A 10 -8.34 4.23 2.25
CA GLY A 10 -8.03 5.61 1.86
C GLY A 10 -7.74 6.53 3.05
N ARG A 11 -8.31 6.21 4.23
CA ARG A 11 -8.15 6.94 5.49
C ARG A 11 -7.47 6.10 6.58
N TYR A 12 -6.60 5.18 6.17
CA TYR A 12 -6.01 4.16 7.07
C TYR A 12 -5.28 4.77 8.28
N ARG A 13 -4.75 5.99 8.17
CA ARG A 13 -4.05 6.71 9.24
C ARG A 13 -4.96 7.03 10.43
N GLU A 14 -6.24 7.32 10.15
CA GLU A 14 -7.26 7.69 11.13
C GLU A 14 -8.17 6.51 11.49
N SER A 15 -8.11 5.43 10.71
CA SER A 15 -8.93 4.24 10.88
C SER A 15 -8.47 3.38 12.05
N SER A 16 -9.43 2.97 12.87
CA SER A 16 -9.23 1.96 13.93
C SER A 16 -9.25 0.52 13.39
N ALA A 17 -9.46 0.30 12.08
CA ALA A 17 -9.48 -1.02 11.46
C ALA A 17 -8.07 -1.59 11.21
N PHE A 18 -7.04 -0.77 11.35
CA PHE A 18 -5.64 -1.15 11.18
C PHE A 18 -4.92 -1.16 12.52
N SER A 19 -4.05 -2.15 12.71
CA SER A 19 -3.05 -2.20 13.76
C SER A 19 -1.94 -1.17 13.54
N ALA A 20 -1.08 -0.98 14.54
CA ALA A 20 0.09 -0.11 14.40
C ALA A 20 1.04 -0.58 13.28
N ASP A 21 1.19 -1.89 13.13
CA ASP A 21 2.11 -2.49 12.15
C ASP A 21 1.57 -2.41 10.73
N GLU A 22 0.27 -2.65 10.55
CA GLU A 22 -0.39 -2.46 9.26
C GLU A 22 -0.32 -0.99 8.83
N ARG A 23 -0.54 -0.03 9.75
CA ARG A 23 -0.34 1.40 9.44
C ARG A 23 1.10 1.71 9.04
N LEU A 24 2.08 1.12 9.73
CA LEU A 24 3.49 1.34 9.42
C LEU A 24 3.88 0.75 8.05
N ALA A 25 3.35 -0.42 7.69
CA ALA A 25 3.53 -1.02 6.37
C ALA A 25 2.87 -0.19 5.26
N LEU A 26 1.66 0.33 5.51
CA LEU A 26 0.96 1.23 4.59
C LEU A 26 1.69 2.55 4.42
N ASP A 27 2.28 3.11 5.48
CA ASP A 27 3.14 4.30 5.40
C ASP A 27 4.31 4.09 4.44
N LEU A 28 5.02 2.96 4.58
CA LEU A 28 6.09 2.60 3.66
C LEU A 28 5.58 2.45 2.22
N ALA A 29 4.45 1.78 2.03
CA ALA A 29 3.84 1.58 0.72
C ALA A 29 3.45 2.91 0.04
N VAL A 30 2.92 3.87 0.80
CA VAL A 30 2.58 5.21 0.31
C VAL A 30 3.83 5.93 -0.17
N GLU A 31 4.89 5.98 0.65
CA GLU A 31 6.13 6.68 0.28
C GLU A 31 6.85 6.00 -0.90
N MET A 32 6.89 4.67 -0.93
CA MET A 32 7.46 3.90 -2.05
C MET A 32 6.65 4.00 -3.36
N SER A 33 5.38 4.39 -3.29
CA SER A 33 4.53 4.55 -4.48
C SER A 33 4.63 5.94 -5.12
N LYS A 34 5.26 6.92 -4.45
CA LYS A 34 5.48 8.27 -4.99
C LYS A 34 6.44 8.24 -6.18
N THR A 35 6.37 9.27 -7.01
CA THR A 35 7.32 9.49 -8.11
C THR A 35 7.79 10.96 -8.06
N PRO A 36 9.06 11.24 -7.69
CA PRO A 36 10.10 10.27 -7.32
C PRO A 36 9.81 9.54 -6.01
N VAL A 37 10.43 8.39 -5.82
CA VAL A 37 10.38 7.66 -4.54
C VAL A 37 11.29 8.38 -3.55
N ASP A 38 10.72 8.76 -2.41
CA ASP A 38 11.44 9.39 -1.30
C ASP A 38 10.85 8.87 0.01
N VAL A 39 11.60 8.02 0.72
CA VAL A 39 11.16 7.44 2.00
C VAL A 39 11.85 8.21 3.13
N PRO A 40 11.11 8.94 3.98
CA PRO A 40 11.69 9.71 5.07
C PRO A 40 12.53 8.83 6.00
N ALA A 41 13.69 9.33 6.44
CA ALA A 41 14.62 8.59 7.28
C ALA A 41 13.97 8.14 8.59
N GLU A 42 13.09 8.97 9.15
CA GLU A 42 12.34 8.69 10.39
C GLU A 42 11.36 7.53 10.20
N LEU A 43 10.70 7.47 9.04
CA LEU A 43 9.82 6.34 8.70
C LEU A 43 10.63 5.07 8.54
N LEU A 44 11.73 5.13 7.80
CA LEU A 44 12.60 3.98 7.57
C LEU A 44 13.20 3.44 8.90
N ALA A 45 13.56 4.33 9.83
CA ALA A 45 14.01 3.94 11.16
C ALA A 45 12.93 3.22 11.97
N ARG A 46 11.68 3.73 11.96
CA ARG A 46 10.54 3.08 12.63
C ARG A 46 10.25 1.69 12.04
N VAL A 47 10.27 1.60 10.71
CA VAL A 47 10.09 0.36 9.95
C VAL A 47 11.17 -0.67 10.32
N ARG A 48 12.45 -0.28 10.36
CA ARG A 48 13.58 -1.14 10.78
C ARG A 48 13.56 -1.54 12.26
N ALA A 49 12.98 -0.71 13.12
CA ALA A 49 12.80 -1.06 14.52
C ALA A 49 11.69 -2.10 14.73
N ARG A 50 10.72 -2.18 13.80
CA ARG A 50 9.55 -3.07 13.93
C ARG A 50 9.71 -4.40 13.22
N PHE A 51 10.29 -4.41 12.03
CA PHE A 51 10.38 -5.60 11.18
C PHE A 51 11.84 -6.06 11.07
N SER A 52 12.04 -7.38 11.04
CA SER A 52 13.33 -7.98 10.72
C SER A 52 13.76 -7.64 9.29
N GLU A 53 15.06 -7.80 9.01
CA GLU A 53 15.59 -7.55 7.67
C GLU A 53 14.88 -8.40 6.60
N ALA A 54 14.60 -9.68 6.89
CA ALA A 54 13.90 -10.56 5.97
C ALA A 54 12.47 -10.08 5.69
N GLU A 55 11.70 -9.72 6.74
CA GLU A 55 10.35 -9.16 6.59
C GLU A 55 10.36 -7.85 5.79
N LEU A 56 11.38 -7.02 5.95
CA LEU A 56 11.51 -5.77 5.18
C LEU A 56 11.84 -6.00 3.71
N VAL A 57 12.67 -7.00 3.41
CA VAL A 57 12.94 -7.40 2.03
C VAL A 57 11.66 -7.89 1.38
N GLU A 58 10.88 -8.73 2.05
CA GLU A 58 9.60 -9.22 1.54
C GLU A 58 8.58 -8.08 1.35
N LEU A 59 8.43 -7.21 2.34
CA LEU A 59 7.51 -6.07 2.27
C LEU A 59 7.89 -5.11 1.13
N GLY A 60 9.17 -4.74 1.03
CA GLY A 60 9.67 -3.89 -0.04
C GLY A 60 9.49 -4.51 -1.43
N ALA A 61 9.74 -5.82 -1.56
CA ALA A 61 9.55 -6.54 -2.81
C ALA A 61 8.07 -6.56 -3.24
N ALA A 62 7.15 -6.82 -2.31
CA ALA A 62 5.72 -6.81 -2.57
C ALA A 62 5.23 -5.43 -3.06
N ILE A 63 5.68 -4.34 -2.42
CA ILE A 63 5.34 -2.98 -2.82
C ILE A 63 5.91 -2.66 -4.21
N ALA A 64 7.18 -3.00 -4.47
CA ALA A 64 7.81 -2.77 -5.75
C ALA A 64 7.13 -3.54 -6.89
N TRP A 65 6.67 -4.76 -6.63
CA TRP A 65 5.94 -5.59 -7.59
C TRP A 65 4.62 -4.94 -8.01
N GLU A 66 3.85 -4.38 -7.08
CA GLU A 66 2.63 -3.65 -7.44
C GLU A 66 2.94 -2.36 -8.20
N GLY A 67 4.05 -1.68 -7.88
CA GLY A 67 4.55 -0.55 -8.68
C GLY A 67 4.90 -0.93 -10.12
N TYR A 68 5.45 -2.12 -10.36
CA TYR A 68 5.68 -2.67 -11.70
C TYR A 68 4.36 -2.94 -12.41
N ARG A 69 3.42 -3.65 -11.77
CA ARG A 69 2.11 -3.97 -12.34
C ARG A 69 1.30 -2.72 -12.68
N ALA A 70 1.33 -1.69 -11.84
CA ALA A 70 0.68 -0.41 -12.10
C ALA A 70 1.21 0.27 -13.37
N ARG A 71 2.54 0.28 -13.57
CA ARG A 71 3.18 0.83 -14.76
C ARG A 71 2.89 -0.01 -16.00
N PHE A 72 3.02 -1.33 -15.89
CA PHE A 72 2.72 -2.27 -16.96
C PHE A 72 1.27 -2.13 -17.45
N ASN A 73 0.31 -2.17 -16.53
CA ASN A 73 -1.12 -2.04 -16.85
C ASN A 73 -1.43 -0.71 -17.54
N ARG A 74 -0.80 0.39 -17.10
CA ARG A 74 -0.97 1.71 -17.72
C ARG A 74 -0.43 1.76 -19.15
N VAL A 75 0.72 1.16 -19.41
CA VAL A 75 1.32 1.11 -20.77
C VAL A 75 0.40 0.37 -21.75
N PHE A 76 -0.21 -0.72 -21.32
CA PHE A 76 -1.03 -1.57 -22.19
C PHE A 76 -2.54 -1.30 -22.10
N GLY A 77 -2.97 -0.25 -21.40
CA GLY A 77 -4.39 0.09 -21.26
C GLY A 77 -5.23 -0.99 -20.56
N VAL A 78 -4.60 -1.81 -19.71
CA VAL A 78 -5.29 -2.89 -18.99
C VAL A 78 -6.29 -2.26 -18.02
N SER A 79 -7.58 -2.52 -18.26
CA SER A 79 -8.68 -1.98 -17.47
C SER A 79 -9.18 -3.00 -16.44
N ALA A 80 -9.91 -2.51 -15.43
CA ALA A 80 -10.61 -3.38 -14.50
C ALA A 80 -11.63 -4.26 -15.24
N VAL A 81 -11.71 -5.52 -14.86
CA VAL A 81 -12.52 -6.56 -15.52
C VAL A 81 -13.81 -6.88 -14.74
N GLY A 82 -14.39 -5.87 -14.08
CA GLY A 82 -15.73 -5.96 -13.47
C GLY A 82 -15.87 -6.82 -12.21
N PHE A 83 -14.80 -7.48 -11.73
CA PHE A 83 -14.88 -8.39 -10.56
C PHE A 83 -15.20 -7.72 -9.21
N SER A 84 -15.33 -6.38 -9.16
CA SER A 84 -15.69 -5.63 -7.95
C SER A 84 -17.14 -5.11 -7.97
N GLU A 85 -17.96 -5.51 -8.95
CA GLU A 85 -19.39 -5.17 -8.93
C GLU A 85 -20.06 -5.69 -7.64
N GLY A 86 -20.67 -4.78 -6.89
CA GLY A 86 -21.33 -5.10 -5.61
C GLY A 86 -20.39 -5.31 -4.41
N ALA A 87 -19.08 -5.15 -4.58
CA ALA A 87 -18.09 -5.21 -3.50
C ALA A 87 -17.56 -3.82 -3.13
N ALA A 88 -16.96 -3.68 -1.95
CA ALA A 88 -16.28 -2.46 -1.54
C ALA A 88 -15.02 -2.22 -2.39
N CYS A 89 -15.12 -1.39 -3.43
CA CYS A 89 -13.97 -0.84 -4.13
C CYS A 89 -13.57 0.48 -3.46
N ALA A 90 -12.39 0.53 -2.86
CA ALA A 90 -11.83 1.78 -2.37
C ALA A 90 -11.41 2.62 -3.59
N LEU A 91 -12.27 3.54 -3.99
CA LEU A 91 -11.92 4.54 -5.00
C LEU A 91 -10.92 5.51 -4.37
N ALA A 92 -9.84 5.82 -5.08
CA ALA A 92 -8.91 6.86 -4.65
C ALA A 92 -9.66 8.20 -4.53
N GLU A 93 -9.34 8.97 -3.49
CA GLU A 93 -9.77 10.37 -3.41
C GLU A 93 -9.20 11.13 -4.63
N ARG A 94 -10.02 12.06 -5.16
CA ARG A 94 -9.72 12.81 -6.39
C ARG A 94 -8.54 13.76 -6.24
#